data_AF-A0A843FY87-F1
#
_entry.id   AF-A0A843FY87-F1
#
_cell.length_a   1.000
_cell.length_b   1.000
_cell.length_c   1.000
_cell.angle_alpha   90.00
_cell.angle_beta   90.00
_cell.angle_gamma   90.00
#
_symmetry.space_group_name_H-M   'P 1'
#
loop_
_entity.id
_entity.type
_entity.pdbx_description
1 polymer ?
#
loop_
_entity_poly.entity_id
_entity_poly.type
_entity_poly.pdbx_seq_one_letter_code
_entity_poly.pdbx_strand_id
1 'polypeptide(L)'
;MMLQRTPKVSRETGIRTVPTQETLDRVLPLLGIAGMGEPEDITSKDNIGIPVFSIDRQHTALGKPKYYNGKGPTFEQAKASAVMEAIERYSAEQRDTDEVVYGSYNQASEVMMTCNPVDLILPLRILDQYNRDKEIAWVEAYEMFRGCPIWVPACAVFYPYYPDTDLQLFAFHTNGIAAGNTIEEAILHALFEDIERDAWSIAEYNDRSNADVLIRDQYSVPAKLIKKFNEQGIEIHLKDLTSDIGIPTIGAAADDTVTKDPELLTIGVGTHLDPEIAAIRAITEVAQSRTTHKHGMKINAQLQKVTQDMGYEKIKKVNHMWFGENPKKIYLEDIPDKSTDYVLDDIEVVLQALMDAGFDQVICA
;
A
#
# COMPACT_ATOMS: atom_id res chain seq x y z
N MET A 1 -8.98 5.76 21.86
CA MET A 1 -8.15 6.65 21.02
C MET A 1 -8.91 7.95 20.78
N MET A 2 -8.29 9.12 21.01
CA MET A 2 -8.92 10.42 20.73
C MET A 2 -8.25 11.05 19.51
N LEU A 3 -8.95 11.07 18.38
CA LEU A 3 -8.46 11.62 17.12
C LEU A 3 -8.66 13.14 17.04
N GLN A 4 -7.74 13.82 16.36
CA GLN A 4 -7.70 15.27 16.20
C GLN A 4 -8.04 15.69 14.78
N ARG A 5 -9.01 16.59 14.66
CA ARG A 5 -9.41 17.18 13.39
C ARG A 5 -8.39 18.20 12.91
N THR A 6 -7.48 17.80 12.02
CA THR A 6 -6.40 18.64 11.49
C THR A 6 -6.60 18.94 10.00
N PRO A 7 -6.49 20.21 9.55
CA PRO A 7 -6.64 20.56 8.14
C PRO A 7 -5.46 20.06 7.30
N LYS A 8 -5.72 19.77 6.04
CA LYS A 8 -4.70 19.39 5.04
C LYS A 8 -3.99 20.64 4.51
N VAL A 9 -2.69 20.55 4.26
CA VAL A 9 -1.89 21.70 3.78
C VAL A 9 -1.79 21.81 2.26
N SER A 10 -1.96 20.70 1.53
CA SER A 10 -1.96 20.67 0.06
C SER A 10 -2.74 19.46 -0.41
N ARG A 11 -3.45 19.58 -1.54
CA ARG A 11 -4.10 18.46 -2.23
C ARG A 11 -3.28 17.95 -3.42
N GLU A 12 -2.24 18.67 -3.86
CA GLU A 12 -1.56 18.39 -5.14
C GLU A 12 -0.76 17.07 -5.14
N THR A 13 -0.37 16.58 -3.96
CA THR A 13 0.57 15.47 -3.83
C THR A 13 0.12 14.37 -2.88
N GLY A 14 -1.01 14.53 -2.17
CA GLY A 14 -1.52 13.57 -1.19
C GLY A 14 -2.16 14.26 0.02
N ILE A 15 -2.65 13.48 0.98
CA ILE A 15 -3.23 13.99 2.24
C ILE A 15 -2.12 14.15 3.27
N ARG A 16 -1.72 15.40 3.55
CA ARG A 16 -0.79 15.72 4.65
C ARG A 16 -1.25 16.95 5.43
N THR A 17 -1.01 16.96 6.72
CA THR A 17 -1.28 18.04 7.68
C THR A 17 -0.11 19.01 7.80
N VAL A 18 1.07 18.65 7.26
CA VAL A 18 2.25 19.51 7.19
C VAL A 18 2.90 19.40 5.81
N PRO A 19 3.63 20.44 5.34
CA PRO A 19 4.36 20.36 4.09
C PRO A 19 5.41 19.24 4.13
N THR A 20 5.69 18.62 2.98
CA THR A 20 6.66 17.53 2.86
C THR A 20 8.04 17.88 3.44
N GLN A 21 8.50 19.13 3.26
CA GLN A 21 9.78 19.58 3.82
C GLN A 21 9.77 19.53 5.35
N GLU A 22 8.66 19.89 5.99
CA GLU A 22 8.54 19.83 7.45
C GLU A 22 8.54 18.38 7.95
N THR A 23 7.93 17.45 7.22
CA THR A 23 8.08 16.01 7.50
C THR A 23 9.55 15.61 7.46
N LEU A 24 10.28 15.96 6.38
CA LEU A 24 11.71 15.65 6.24
C LEU A 24 12.55 16.23 7.38
N ASP A 25 12.32 17.49 7.75
CA ASP A 25 13.04 18.15 8.84
C ASP A 25 12.83 17.44 10.19
N ARG A 26 11.66 16.81 10.40
CA ARG A 26 11.35 16.02 11.60
C ARG A 26 12.01 14.65 11.60
N VAL A 27 12.01 13.96 10.44
CA VAL A 27 12.37 12.52 10.39
C VAL A 27 13.82 12.26 10.03
N LEU A 28 14.48 13.13 9.26
CA LEU A 28 15.89 12.95 8.89
C LEU A 28 16.84 12.87 10.12
N PRO A 29 16.63 13.64 11.21
CA PRO A 29 17.43 13.48 12.43
C PRO A 29 17.27 12.12 13.13
N LEU A 30 16.22 11.34 12.80
CA LEU A 30 15.90 10.07 13.46
C LEU A 30 16.48 8.84 12.73
N LEU A 31 17.04 9.02 11.52
CA LEU A 31 17.52 7.90 10.70
C LEU A 31 18.51 7.00 11.44
N GLY A 32 19.47 7.61 12.16
CA GLY A 32 20.47 6.87 12.93
C GLY A 32 19.88 6.02 14.06
N ILE A 33 18.78 6.47 14.68
CA ILE A 33 18.07 5.72 15.74
C ILE A 33 17.42 4.47 15.15
N ALA A 34 16.87 4.60 13.93
CA ALA A 34 16.18 3.52 13.24
C ALA A 34 17.11 2.61 12.42
N GLY A 35 18.43 2.83 12.50
CA GLY A 35 19.45 2.04 11.78
C GLY A 35 19.49 2.32 10.28
N MET A 36 19.02 3.48 9.83
CA MET A 36 18.92 3.86 8.43
C MET A 36 20.14 4.66 7.97
N GLY A 37 20.55 4.42 6.73
CA GLY A 37 21.51 5.27 6.01
C GLY A 37 20.85 6.52 5.43
N GLU A 38 21.63 7.28 4.67
CA GLU A 38 21.11 8.45 3.94
C GLU A 38 20.23 8.02 2.76
N PRO A 39 19.12 8.73 2.48
CA PRO A 39 18.31 8.48 1.28
C PRO A 39 19.10 8.77 0.00
N GLU A 40 19.17 7.79 -0.90
CA GLU A 40 19.80 7.88 -2.21
C GLU A 40 18.76 8.18 -3.29
N ASP A 41 19.02 9.19 -4.13
CA ASP A 41 18.25 9.43 -5.35
C ASP A 41 18.65 8.42 -6.44
N ILE A 42 17.73 7.52 -6.77
CA ILE A 42 17.93 6.50 -7.80
C ILE A 42 17.16 6.79 -9.09
N THR A 43 16.61 7.99 -9.24
CA THR A 43 15.81 8.41 -10.41
C THR A 43 16.52 8.15 -11.74
N SER A 44 17.85 8.37 -11.77
CA SER A 44 18.68 8.18 -12.98
C SER A 44 18.85 6.73 -13.43
N LYS A 45 18.35 5.76 -12.66
CA LYS A 45 18.39 4.33 -13.03
C LYS A 45 17.31 3.96 -14.04
N ASP A 46 16.30 4.81 -14.21
CA ASP A 46 15.37 4.75 -15.33
C ASP A 46 15.42 6.06 -16.14
N ASN A 47 14.94 6.04 -17.39
CA ASN A 47 14.97 7.18 -18.30
C ASN A 47 13.68 8.04 -18.24
N ILE A 48 12.75 7.74 -17.34
CA ILE A 48 11.44 8.42 -17.24
C ILE A 48 11.57 9.79 -16.55
N GLY A 49 12.53 9.94 -15.63
CA GLY A 49 12.72 11.17 -14.86
C GLY A 49 11.55 11.49 -13.91
N ILE A 50 10.92 10.46 -13.35
CA ILE A 50 10.00 10.55 -12.21
C ILE A 50 10.81 10.23 -10.94
N PRO A 51 10.78 11.08 -9.90
CA PRO A 51 11.59 10.90 -8.71
C PRO A 51 11.37 9.57 -7.98
N VAL A 52 12.47 8.86 -7.72
CA VAL A 52 12.49 7.63 -6.90
C VAL A 52 13.71 7.67 -5.98
N PHE A 53 13.48 7.45 -4.69
CA PHE A 53 14.53 7.35 -3.69
C PHE A 53 14.61 5.93 -3.14
N SER A 54 15.78 5.55 -2.65
CA SER A 54 16.01 4.32 -1.90
C SER A 54 16.71 4.66 -0.59
N ILE A 55 16.38 3.95 0.48
CA ILE A 55 17.08 4.04 1.77
C ILE A 55 17.46 2.65 2.24
N ASP A 56 18.73 2.47 2.60
CA ASP A 56 19.22 1.26 3.25
C ASP A 56 18.94 1.34 4.76
N ARG A 57 18.47 0.24 5.33
CA ARG A 57 18.38 0.03 6.76
C ARG A 57 19.24 -1.16 7.14
N GLN A 58 20.24 -0.88 7.97
CA GLN A 58 21.13 -1.90 8.51
C GLN A 58 20.43 -2.64 9.65
N HIS A 59 20.87 -3.89 9.89
CA HIS A 59 20.36 -4.72 10.99
C HIS A 59 18.86 -5.07 10.95
N THR A 60 18.25 -5.06 9.76
CA THR A 60 16.90 -5.65 9.60
C THR A 60 16.92 -7.13 9.95
N ALA A 61 15.77 -7.64 10.40
CA ALA A 61 15.62 -9.06 10.73
C ALA A 61 16.05 -9.97 9.57
N LEU A 62 16.57 -11.14 9.89
CA LEU A 62 17.18 -12.04 8.90
C LEU A 62 16.20 -12.37 7.77
N GLY A 63 16.64 -12.15 6.53
CA GLY A 63 15.84 -12.40 5.33
C GLY A 63 14.78 -11.34 5.03
N LYS A 64 14.79 -10.19 5.72
CA LYS A 64 13.93 -9.05 5.40
C LYS A 64 14.63 -8.06 4.46
N PRO A 65 13.86 -7.28 3.68
CA PRO A 65 14.43 -6.23 2.83
C PRO A 65 15.32 -5.30 3.64
N LYS A 66 16.45 -4.89 3.04
CA LYS A 66 17.31 -3.83 3.58
C LYS A 66 17.02 -2.48 2.93
N TYR A 67 16.47 -2.51 1.71
CA TYR A 67 16.18 -1.32 0.93
C TYR A 67 14.68 -1.05 0.89
N TYR A 68 14.30 0.17 1.26
CA TYR A 68 12.95 0.72 1.18
C TYR A 68 12.94 1.84 0.15
N ASN A 69 11.90 1.88 -0.68
CA ASN A 69 11.89 2.77 -1.83
C ASN A 69 10.76 3.79 -1.66
N GLY A 70 11.00 5.02 -2.10
CA GLY A 70 10.01 6.07 -2.10
C GLY A 70 9.72 6.58 -3.50
N LYS A 71 8.50 7.08 -3.70
CA LYS A 71 8.05 7.63 -4.97
C LYS A 71 7.25 8.91 -4.77
N GLY A 72 7.20 9.74 -5.79
CA GLY A 72 6.34 10.91 -5.81
C GLY A 72 6.54 11.79 -7.05
N PRO A 73 5.59 12.69 -7.34
CA PRO A 73 5.71 13.68 -8.41
C PRO A 73 6.86 14.70 -8.20
N THR A 74 7.35 14.89 -6.97
CA THR A 74 8.51 15.75 -6.66
C THR A 74 9.61 14.99 -5.91
N PHE A 75 10.84 15.53 -5.94
CA PHE A 75 11.99 14.93 -5.24
C PHE A 75 11.79 14.87 -3.73
N GLU A 76 11.27 15.94 -3.13
CA GLU A 76 11.01 16.04 -1.70
C GLU A 76 10.01 14.96 -1.28
N GLN A 77 8.95 14.75 -2.07
CA GLN A 77 7.95 13.74 -1.77
C GLN A 77 8.49 12.32 -1.94
N ALA A 78 9.23 12.03 -3.01
CA ALA A 78 9.84 10.72 -3.19
C ALA A 78 10.84 10.41 -2.06
N LYS A 79 11.62 11.40 -1.63
CA LYS A 79 12.52 11.28 -0.47
C LYS A 79 11.75 11.03 0.82
N ALA A 80 10.72 11.80 1.10
CA ALA A 80 9.88 11.62 2.29
C ALA A 80 9.19 10.26 2.29
N SER A 81 8.68 9.81 1.13
CA SER A 81 8.09 8.48 0.96
C SER A 81 9.07 7.36 1.30
N ALA A 82 10.34 7.45 0.88
CA ALA A 82 11.34 6.43 1.17
C ALA A 82 11.65 6.36 2.67
N VAL A 83 11.86 7.52 3.29
CA VAL A 83 12.15 7.61 4.72
C VAL A 83 10.98 7.12 5.57
N MET A 84 9.75 7.53 5.23
CA MET A 84 8.56 7.15 5.98
C MET A 84 8.22 5.68 5.82
N GLU A 85 8.40 5.08 4.63
CA GLU A 85 8.28 3.62 4.45
C GLU A 85 9.29 2.88 5.32
N ALA A 86 10.53 3.34 5.41
CA ALA A 86 11.51 2.71 6.29
C ALA A 86 11.13 2.84 7.78
N ILE A 87 10.63 4.01 8.21
CA ILE A 87 10.18 4.26 9.59
C ILE A 87 8.96 3.40 9.94
N GLU A 88 7.98 3.29 9.05
CA GLU A 88 6.84 2.37 9.16
C GLU A 88 7.32 0.95 9.45
N ARG A 89 8.28 0.46 8.66
CA ARG A 89 8.81 -0.92 8.78
C ARG A 89 9.64 -1.12 10.02
N TYR A 90 10.39 -0.11 10.47
CA TYR A 90 11.05 -0.11 11.77
C TYR A 90 10.03 -0.17 12.91
N SER A 91 8.93 0.57 12.79
CA SER A 91 7.94 0.71 13.87
C SER A 91 7.12 -0.55 14.06
N ALA A 92 6.88 -1.29 12.99
CA ALA A 92 6.15 -2.57 12.98
C ALA A 92 6.92 -3.77 13.57
N GLU A 93 8.23 -3.63 13.86
CA GLU A 93 9.00 -4.71 14.48
C GLU A 93 8.57 -4.92 15.94
N GLN A 94 8.35 -6.18 16.33
CA GLN A 94 8.07 -6.54 17.71
C GLN A 94 9.29 -6.26 18.60
N ARG A 95 9.06 -5.63 19.75
CA ARG A 95 10.04 -5.26 20.77
C ARG A 95 9.72 -5.92 22.10
N ASP A 96 10.74 -6.06 22.95
CA ASP A 96 10.58 -6.60 24.31
C ASP A 96 9.67 -5.76 25.21
N THR A 97 9.40 -4.51 24.81
CA THR A 97 8.46 -3.60 25.49
C THR A 97 7.01 -3.80 25.08
N ASP A 98 6.73 -4.58 24.03
CA ASP A 98 5.38 -4.80 23.55
C ASP A 98 4.66 -5.82 24.42
N GLU A 99 3.42 -5.49 24.81
CA GLU A 99 2.59 -6.36 25.62
C GLU A 99 1.86 -7.38 24.73
N VAL A 100 2.28 -8.64 24.82
CA VAL A 100 1.68 -9.77 24.11
C VAL A 100 1.11 -10.76 25.12
N VAL A 101 -0.18 -11.10 24.96
CA VAL A 101 -0.89 -12.04 25.83
C VAL A 101 -1.17 -13.33 25.08
N TYR A 102 -0.90 -14.48 25.69
CA TYR A 102 -1.17 -15.79 25.10
C TYR A 102 -2.47 -16.37 25.64
N GLY A 103 -3.29 -16.91 24.75
CA GLY A 103 -4.53 -17.57 25.12
C GLY A 103 -5.37 -17.96 23.92
N SER A 104 -6.45 -18.69 24.16
CA SER A 104 -7.41 -19.06 23.13
C SER A 104 -8.41 -17.93 22.84
N TYR A 105 -9.09 -17.99 21.69
CA TYR A 105 -10.17 -17.03 21.40
C TYR A 105 -11.26 -17.06 22.47
N ASN A 106 -11.64 -18.25 22.96
CA ASN A 106 -12.64 -18.39 24.00
C ASN A 106 -12.21 -17.62 25.26
N GLN A 107 -10.95 -17.78 25.70
CA GLN A 107 -10.41 -17.05 26.87
C GLN A 107 -10.34 -15.54 26.64
N ALA A 108 -9.82 -15.09 25.48
CA ALA A 108 -9.73 -13.67 25.15
C ALA A 108 -11.11 -12.99 25.12
N SER A 109 -12.11 -13.67 24.55
CA SER A 109 -13.48 -13.16 24.42
C SER A 109 -14.24 -13.01 25.75
N GLU A 110 -13.79 -13.67 26.81
CA GLU A 110 -14.33 -13.49 28.16
C GLU A 110 -13.87 -12.17 28.81
N VAL A 111 -12.75 -11.59 28.35
CA VAL A 111 -12.15 -10.37 28.91
C VAL A 111 -12.71 -9.13 28.23
N MET A 112 -12.71 -9.10 26.90
CA MET A 112 -13.16 -7.96 26.10
C MET A 112 -13.45 -8.37 24.66
N MET A 113 -13.86 -7.41 23.83
CA MET A 113 -14.08 -7.66 22.41
C MET A 113 -12.83 -8.26 21.77
N THR A 114 -13.02 -9.25 20.90
CA THR A 114 -11.91 -10.04 20.35
C THR A 114 -12.18 -10.29 18.87
N CYS A 115 -11.20 -9.96 18.04
CA CYS A 115 -11.20 -10.28 16.61
C CYS A 115 -11.22 -11.81 16.45
N ASN A 116 -12.24 -12.32 15.75
CA ASN A 116 -12.30 -13.75 15.47
C ASN A 116 -11.28 -14.08 14.35
N PRO A 117 -10.28 -14.95 14.59
CA PRO A 117 -9.24 -15.23 13.61
C PRO A 117 -9.73 -15.71 12.24
N VAL A 118 -10.92 -16.35 12.18
CA VAL A 118 -11.51 -16.80 10.92
C VAL A 118 -11.86 -15.64 9.99
N ASP A 119 -12.17 -14.46 10.54
CA ASP A 119 -12.56 -13.28 9.77
C ASP A 119 -11.34 -12.61 9.09
N LEU A 120 -10.12 -13.04 9.43
CA LEU A 120 -8.86 -12.62 8.79
C LEU A 120 -8.49 -13.45 7.55
N ILE A 121 -9.43 -14.23 7.01
CA ILE A 121 -9.24 -15.05 5.79
C ILE A 121 -8.05 -16.01 5.95
N LEU A 122 -8.16 -16.92 6.92
CA LEU A 122 -7.09 -17.88 7.21
C LEU A 122 -6.75 -18.75 5.99
N PRO A 123 -5.46 -19.06 5.74
CA PRO A 123 -5.07 -20.06 4.76
C PRO A 123 -5.80 -21.39 5.02
N LEU A 124 -6.29 -22.05 3.97
CA LEU A 124 -7.11 -23.29 4.10
C LEU A 124 -6.49 -24.33 5.04
N ARG A 125 -5.18 -24.55 4.93
CA ARG A 125 -4.45 -25.49 5.80
C ARG A 125 -4.51 -25.12 7.28
N ILE A 126 -4.51 -23.83 7.60
CA ILE A 126 -4.60 -23.34 8.97
C ILE A 126 -6.05 -23.36 9.44
N LEU A 127 -7.00 -22.98 8.57
CA LEU A 127 -8.43 -23.04 8.87
C LEU A 127 -8.87 -24.45 9.32
N ASP A 128 -8.35 -25.51 8.69
CA ASP A 128 -8.63 -26.90 9.06
C ASP A 128 -8.07 -27.31 10.45
N GLN A 129 -7.02 -26.61 10.92
CA GLN A 129 -6.35 -26.90 12.18
C GLN A 129 -6.82 -25.99 13.32
N TYR A 130 -7.33 -24.81 12.97
CA TYR A 130 -7.77 -23.79 13.91
C TYR A 130 -9.08 -24.21 14.57
N ASN A 131 -9.16 -23.98 15.88
CA ASN A 131 -10.40 -23.96 16.62
C ASN A 131 -10.28 -22.92 17.74
N ARG A 132 -11.40 -22.55 18.35
CA ARG A 132 -11.45 -21.46 19.34
C ARG A 132 -10.72 -21.75 20.66
N ASP A 133 -10.20 -22.97 20.86
CA ASP A 133 -9.38 -23.39 22.00
C ASP A 133 -7.88 -23.42 21.69
N LYS A 134 -7.47 -23.14 20.44
CA LYS A 134 -6.04 -23.01 20.08
C LYS A 134 -5.44 -21.77 20.71
N GLU A 135 -4.30 -21.93 21.39
CA GLU A 135 -3.53 -20.82 21.92
C GLU A 135 -2.88 -20.03 20.78
N ILE A 136 -3.15 -18.73 20.77
CA ILE A 136 -2.47 -17.75 19.92
C ILE A 136 -1.98 -16.57 20.75
N ALA A 137 -1.11 -15.75 20.17
CA ALA A 137 -0.70 -14.48 20.73
C ALA A 137 -1.68 -13.36 20.36
N TRP A 138 -2.00 -12.51 21.33
CA TRP A 138 -2.92 -11.39 21.22
C TRP A 138 -2.22 -10.07 21.60
N VAL A 139 -2.63 -8.99 20.93
CA VAL A 139 -2.25 -7.61 21.22
C VAL A 139 -3.53 -6.79 21.40
N GLU A 140 -3.51 -5.84 22.33
CA GLU A 140 -4.60 -4.88 22.49
C GLU A 140 -4.56 -3.87 21.35
N ALA A 141 -5.69 -3.67 20.69
CA ALA A 141 -5.88 -2.71 19.61
C ALA A 141 -7.16 -1.90 19.85
N TYR A 142 -7.53 -1.04 18.91
CA TYR A 142 -8.69 -0.18 19.00
C TYR A 142 -9.67 -0.44 17.85
N GLU A 143 -10.91 -0.81 18.17
CA GLU A 143 -11.97 -0.98 17.17
C GLU A 143 -12.68 0.35 16.91
N MET A 144 -12.65 0.78 15.66
CA MET A 144 -12.97 2.13 15.25
C MET A 144 -14.46 2.40 15.17
N PHE A 145 -15.31 1.42 14.81
CA PHE A 145 -16.76 1.66 14.74
C PHE A 145 -17.39 1.80 16.12
N ARG A 146 -16.96 1.00 17.10
CA ARG A 146 -17.52 1.01 18.46
C ARG A 146 -16.73 1.90 19.42
N GLY A 147 -15.51 2.28 19.07
CA GLY A 147 -14.66 3.13 19.88
C GLY A 147 -14.21 2.48 21.18
N CYS A 148 -13.86 1.19 21.14
CA CYS A 148 -13.46 0.42 22.31
C CYS A 148 -12.22 -0.43 22.06
N PRO A 149 -11.49 -0.84 23.13
CA PRO A 149 -10.41 -1.80 23.01
C PRO A 149 -10.88 -3.14 22.40
N ILE A 150 -10.00 -3.79 21.64
CA ILE A 150 -10.22 -5.13 21.07
C ILE A 150 -8.93 -5.96 21.10
N TRP A 151 -9.02 -7.27 21.35
CA TRP A 151 -7.91 -8.20 21.12
C TRP A 151 -7.79 -8.54 19.63
N VAL A 152 -6.57 -8.44 19.08
CA VAL A 152 -6.24 -8.85 17.71
C VAL A 152 -5.06 -9.83 17.73
N PRO A 153 -5.00 -10.84 16.83
CA PRO A 153 -3.84 -11.72 16.77
C PRO A 153 -2.53 -10.95 16.51
N ALA A 154 -1.49 -11.20 17.29
CA ALA A 154 -0.20 -10.50 17.19
C ALA A 154 0.45 -10.64 15.80
N CYS A 155 0.24 -11.78 15.15
CA CYS A 155 0.70 -12.04 13.78
C CYS A 155 0.04 -11.17 12.69
N ALA A 156 -1.06 -10.48 13.02
CA ALA A 156 -1.72 -9.50 12.15
C ALA A 156 -1.20 -8.07 12.36
N VAL A 157 -0.38 -7.83 13.40
CA VAL A 157 0.10 -6.49 13.79
C VAL A 157 1.58 -6.33 13.48
N PHE A 158 2.41 -7.28 13.90
CA PHE A 158 3.85 -7.14 13.81
C PHE A 158 4.43 -7.63 12.48
N TYR A 159 5.47 -6.94 12.02
CA TYR A 159 6.26 -7.32 10.86
C TYR A 159 7.78 -7.15 11.11
N PRO A 160 8.58 -8.23 11.06
CA PRO A 160 8.15 -9.63 11.03
C PRO A 160 7.58 -10.09 12.38
N TYR A 161 6.71 -11.09 12.34
CA TYR A 161 6.25 -11.81 13.52
C TYR A 161 6.79 -13.25 13.51
N TYR A 162 7.45 -13.65 14.59
CA TYR A 162 7.92 -15.02 14.76
C TYR A 162 7.18 -15.64 15.95
N PRO A 163 6.33 -16.66 15.71
CA PRO A 163 5.63 -17.33 16.80
C PRO A 163 6.65 -17.99 17.74
N ASP A 164 6.35 -18.01 19.03
CA ASP A 164 7.17 -18.73 20.02
C ASP A 164 6.58 -20.13 20.23
N THR A 165 5.47 -20.22 20.96
CA THR A 165 4.72 -21.46 21.21
C THR A 165 3.30 -21.43 20.63
N ASP A 166 2.88 -20.27 20.11
CA ASP A 166 1.56 -20.01 19.57
C ASP A 166 1.35 -20.56 18.15
N LEU A 167 0.10 -20.76 17.77
CA LEU A 167 -0.26 -21.09 16.39
C LEU A 167 -0.15 -19.86 15.49
N GLN A 168 0.83 -19.86 14.58
CA GLN A 168 0.90 -18.87 13.51
C GLN A 168 -0.27 -19.01 12.54
N LEU A 169 -1.12 -17.99 12.48
CA LEU A 169 -2.34 -17.99 11.67
C LEU A 169 -2.07 -17.84 10.16
N PHE A 170 -1.10 -17.01 9.79
CA PHE A 170 -0.68 -16.78 8.41
C PHE A 170 0.75 -16.21 8.36
N ALA A 171 1.30 -16.16 7.14
CA ALA A 171 2.56 -15.47 6.91
C ALA A 171 2.36 -13.97 7.14
N PHE A 172 3.17 -13.38 8.01
CA PHE A 172 3.13 -11.94 8.25
C PHE A 172 3.41 -11.17 6.95
N HIS A 173 2.71 -10.06 6.78
CA HIS A 173 2.81 -9.17 5.63
C HIS A 173 2.79 -7.73 6.11
N THR A 174 2.79 -6.77 5.17
CA THR A 174 2.84 -5.35 5.50
C THR A 174 1.60 -4.56 5.09
N ASN A 175 0.59 -5.23 4.54
CA ASN A 175 -0.69 -4.59 4.23
C ASN A 175 -1.24 -3.94 5.50
N GLY A 176 -1.70 -2.69 5.36
CA GLY A 176 -2.32 -1.92 6.45
C GLY A 176 -1.33 -1.31 7.44
N ILE A 177 -0.01 -1.47 7.24
CA ILE A 177 0.99 -0.77 8.05
C ILE A 177 1.28 0.57 7.36
N ALA A 178 1.15 1.67 8.10
CA ALA A 178 1.43 2.99 7.57
C ALA A 178 2.06 3.93 8.60
N ALA A 179 2.84 4.89 8.12
CA ALA A 179 3.33 6.01 8.90
C ALA A 179 2.73 7.34 8.42
N GLY A 180 2.62 8.30 9.34
CA GLY A 180 2.13 9.65 9.10
C GLY A 180 2.73 10.65 10.08
N ASN A 181 2.52 11.94 9.82
CA ASN A 181 2.90 13.01 10.74
C ASN A 181 1.99 13.07 11.97
N THR A 182 0.79 12.51 11.85
CA THR A 182 -0.18 12.30 12.93
C THR A 182 -0.74 10.87 12.85
N ILE A 183 -1.41 10.44 13.92
CA ILE A 183 -2.04 9.12 13.95
C ILE A 183 -3.19 9.02 12.93
N GLU A 184 -3.92 10.12 12.68
CA GLU A 184 -4.98 10.17 11.66
C GLU A 184 -4.42 9.98 10.25
N GLU A 185 -3.26 10.58 9.93
CA GLU A 185 -2.61 10.36 8.64
C GLU A 185 -2.22 8.89 8.45
N ALA A 186 -1.66 8.27 9.51
CA ALA A 186 -1.27 6.87 9.47
C ALA A 186 -2.50 5.96 9.28
N ILE A 187 -3.56 6.15 10.09
CA ILE A 187 -4.82 5.40 9.97
C ILE A 187 -5.40 5.54 8.57
N LEU A 188 -5.55 6.76 8.06
CA LEU A 188 -6.17 6.98 6.77
C LEU A 188 -5.36 6.32 5.63
N HIS A 189 -4.02 6.40 5.71
CA HIS A 189 -3.16 5.77 4.72
C HIS A 189 -3.23 4.23 4.80
N ALA A 190 -3.25 3.65 6.00
CA ALA A 190 -3.45 2.22 6.22
C ALA A 190 -4.79 1.75 5.63
N LEU A 191 -5.88 2.47 5.89
CA LEU A 191 -7.20 2.16 5.33
C LEU A 191 -7.20 2.18 3.80
N PHE A 192 -6.56 3.18 3.18
CA PHE A 192 -6.45 3.20 1.72
C PHE A 192 -5.63 2.02 1.18
N GLU A 193 -4.56 1.63 1.86
CA GLU A 193 -3.76 0.48 1.43
C GLU A 193 -4.57 -0.83 1.54
N ASP A 194 -5.33 -1.05 2.61
CA ASP A 194 -6.18 -2.23 2.73
C ASP A 194 -7.27 -2.28 1.65
N ILE A 195 -7.92 -1.15 1.37
CA ILE A 195 -8.92 -1.04 0.29
C ILE A 195 -8.26 -1.25 -1.09
N GLU A 196 -7.03 -0.76 -1.29
CA GLU A 196 -6.26 -0.99 -2.51
C GLU A 196 -5.98 -2.48 -2.74
N ARG A 197 -5.57 -3.19 -1.69
CA ARG A 197 -5.24 -4.62 -1.75
C ARG A 197 -6.50 -5.48 -1.91
N ASP A 198 -7.61 -5.11 -1.29
CA ASP A 198 -8.92 -5.73 -1.49
C ASP A 198 -9.39 -5.60 -2.94
N ALA A 199 -9.48 -4.36 -3.43
CA ALA A 199 -9.93 -4.05 -4.79
C ALA A 199 -9.06 -4.73 -5.86
N TRP A 200 -7.73 -4.69 -5.68
CA TRP A 200 -6.80 -5.37 -6.57
C TRP A 200 -6.98 -6.90 -6.52
N SER A 201 -7.12 -7.49 -5.33
CA SER A 201 -7.34 -8.94 -5.19
C SER A 201 -8.63 -9.40 -5.89
N ILE A 202 -9.71 -8.62 -5.77
CA ILE A 202 -10.99 -8.88 -6.47
C ILE A 202 -10.81 -8.78 -7.99
N ALA A 203 -10.08 -7.78 -8.48
CA ALA A 203 -9.82 -7.58 -9.90
C ALA A 203 -9.02 -8.74 -10.51
N GLU A 204 -7.93 -9.17 -9.84
CA GLU A 204 -7.09 -10.30 -10.25
C GLU A 204 -7.86 -11.63 -10.22
N TYR A 205 -8.63 -11.87 -9.16
CA TYR A 205 -9.44 -13.09 -9.06
C TYR A 205 -10.44 -13.23 -10.20
N ASN A 206 -11.04 -12.11 -10.61
CA ASN A 206 -12.00 -12.06 -11.72
C ASN A 206 -11.33 -11.85 -13.09
N ASP A 207 -10.01 -11.63 -13.13
CA ASP A 207 -9.20 -11.29 -14.31
C ASP A 207 -9.86 -10.17 -15.15
N ARG A 208 -10.35 -9.11 -14.48
CA ARG A 208 -11.09 -8.01 -15.12
C ARG A 208 -11.00 -6.70 -14.36
N SER A 209 -10.95 -5.60 -15.12
CA SER A 209 -11.14 -4.23 -14.64
C SER A 209 -12.56 -3.75 -14.94
N ASN A 210 -13.02 -2.70 -14.25
CA ASN A 210 -14.34 -2.11 -14.49
C ASN A 210 -14.39 -1.30 -15.79
N ALA A 211 -13.31 -0.58 -16.10
CA ALA A 211 -13.18 0.27 -17.28
C ALA A 211 -11.71 0.61 -17.55
N ASP A 212 -11.41 1.04 -18.77
CA ASP A 212 -10.20 1.81 -19.07
C ASP A 212 -10.42 3.27 -18.66
N VAL A 213 -9.44 3.86 -17.99
CA VAL A 213 -9.51 5.25 -17.52
C VAL A 213 -8.74 6.15 -18.47
N LEU A 214 -9.41 7.21 -18.93
CA LEU A 214 -8.86 8.24 -19.80
C LEU A 214 -8.71 9.54 -19.03
N ILE A 215 -7.76 10.39 -19.44
CA ILE A 215 -7.58 11.72 -18.85
C ILE A 215 -7.90 12.77 -19.91
N ARG A 216 -8.85 13.65 -19.59
CA ARG A 216 -9.26 14.75 -20.46
C ARG A 216 -8.34 15.95 -20.29
N ASP A 217 -8.03 16.32 -19.05
CA ASP A 217 -7.13 17.42 -18.73
C ASP A 217 -5.67 17.02 -18.93
N GLN A 218 -5.12 17.46 -20.06
CA GLN A 218 -3.72 17.26 -20.44
C GLN A 218 -2.73 18.03 -19.54
N TYR A 219 -3.21 18.95 -18.70
CA TYR A 219 -2.39 19.74 -17.78
C TYR A 219 -2.41 19.21 -16.34
N SER A 220 -3.25 18.20 -16.05
CA SER A 220 -3.29 17.50 -14.76
C SER A 220 -1.93 16.84 -14.45
N VAL A 221 -1.68 16.56 -13.16
CA VAL A 221 -0.45 15.88 -12.74
C VAL A 221 -0.37 14.46 -13.33
N PRO A 222 -1.43 13.61 -13.30
CA PRO A 222 -1.42 12.32 -13.99
C PRO A 222 -1.04 12.42 -15.48
N ALA A 223 -1.61 13.37 -16.23
CA ALA A 223 -1.30 13.53 -17.65
C ALA A 223 0.17 13.89 -17.88
N LYS A 224 0.74 14.78 -17.06
CA LYS A 224 2.17 15.14 -17.11
C LYS A 224 3.08 13.94 -16.80
N LEU A 225 2.70 13.08 -15.85
CA LEU A 225 3.45 11.86 -15.54
C LEU A 225 3.40 10.86 -16.70
N ILE A 226 2.22 10.60 -17.26
CA ILE A 226 2.05 9.72 -18.43
C ILE A 226 2.85 10.24 -19.63
N LYS A 227 2.86 11.56 -19.83
CA LYS A 227 3.64 12.18 -20.91
C LYS A 227 5.14 11.83 -20.81
N LYS A 228 5.72 11.79 -19.61
CA LYS A 228 7.13 11.40 -19.41
C LYS A 228 7.40 9.96 -19.86
N PHE A 229 6.47 9.03 -19.63
CA PHE A 229 6.55 7.66 -20.13
C PHE A 229 6.42 7.61 -21.66
N ASN A 230 5.42 8.30 -22.22
CA ASN A 230 5.19 8.33 -23.66
C ASN A 230 6.38 8.92 -24.44
N GLU A 231 7.07 9.93 -23.88
CA GLU A 231 8.29 10.51 -24.47
C GLU A 231 9.45 9.50 -24.56
N GLN A 232 9.40 8.41 -23.79
CA GLN A 232 10.34 7.28 -23.85
C GLN A 232 9.77 6.07 -24.61
N GLY A 233 8.59 6.19 -25.24
CA GLY A 233 7.93 5.12 -25.98
C GLY A 233 7.30 4.03 -25.10
N ILE A 234 6.95 4.38 -23.86
CA ILE A 234 6.27 3.50 -22.91
C ILE A 234 4.83 3.96 -22.77
N GLU A 235 3.89 3.09 -23.12
CA GLU A 235 2.47 3.38 -22.99
C GLU A 235 2.01 3.08 -21.56
N ILE A 236 1.15 3.93 -20.99
CA ILE A 236 0.52 3.71 -19.68
C ILE A 236 -0.95 3.39 -19.89
N HIS A 237 -1.37 2.19 -19.46
CA HIS A 237 -2.78 1.80 -19.41
C HIS A 237 -3.31 2.03 -18.01
N LEU A 238 -4.30 2.92 -17.86
CA LEU A 238 -5.00 3.12 -16.60
C LEU A 238 -6.28 2.27 -16.55
N LYS A 239 -6.52 1.63 -15.42
CA LYS A 239 -7.64 0.72 -15.17
C LYS A 239 -8.41 1.16 -13.94
N ASP A 240 -9.73 1.19 -14.03
CA ASP A 240 -10.59 1.37 -12.85
C ASP A 240 -10.77 0.01 -12.18
N LEU A 241 -10.30 -0.09 -10.93
CA LEU A 241 -10.39 -1.28 -10.08
C LEU A 241 -11.32 -1.07 -8.88
N THR A 242 -12.01 0.07 -8.81
CA THR A 242 -12.87 0.45 -7.67
C THR A 242 -13.82 -0.70 -7.30
N SER A 243 -13.73 -1.17 -6.05
CA SER A 243 -14.59 -2.24 -5.55
C SER A 243 -15.96 -1.71 -5.11
N ASP A 244 -16.79 -2.58 -4.55
CA ASP A 244 -18.09 -2.25 -3.97
C ASP A 244 -17.99 -1.31 -2.75
N ILE A 245 -16.82 -1.18 -2.12
CA ILE A 245 -16.52 -0.14 -1.12
C ILE A 245 -16.67 1.27 -1.75
N GLY A 246 -16.43 1.39 -3.05
CA GLY A 246 -16.69 2.63 -3.79
C GLY A 246 -15.71 3.76 -3.50
N ILE A 247 -14.53 3.47 -2.96
CA ILE A 247 -13.39 4.41 -2.91
C ILE A 247 -12.58 4.24 -4.20
N PRO A 248 -12.25 5.33 -4.92
CA PRO A 248 -11.50 5.23 -6.17
C PRO A 248 -10.18 4.45 -6.02
N THR A 249 -10.05 3.36 -6.78
CA THR A 249 -8.83 2.57 -6.90
C THR A 249 -8.44 2.46 -8.36
N ILE A 250 -7.28 3.02 -8.69
CA ILE A 250 -6.77 3.10 -10.06
C ILE A 250 -5.55 2.19 -10.19
N GLY A 251 -5.58 1.30 -11.17
CA GLY A 251 -4.41 0.54 -11.59
C GLY A 251 -3.71 1.22 -12.77
N ALA A 252 -2.39 1.09 -12.85
CA ALA A 252 -1.56 1.54 -13.96
C ALA A 252 -0.64 0.41 -14.42
N ALA A 253 -0.56 0.17 -15.73
CA ALA A 253 0.37 -0.79 -16.33
C ALA A 253 1.25 -0.10 -17.37
N ALA A 254 2.57 -0.31 -17.28
CA ALA A 254 3.53 0.17 -18.27
C ALA A 254 3.78 -0.87 -19.36
N ASP A 255 3.62 -0.45 -20.61
CA ASP A 255 3.91 -1.23 -21.81
C ASP A 255 5.09 -0.59 -22.57
N ASP A 256 6.29 -1.13 -22.36
CA ASP A 256 7.51 -0.66 -23.00
C ASP A 256 7.60 -1.18 -24.44
N THR A 257 6.87 -0.52 -25.34
CA THR A 257 6.72 -0.95 -26.75
C THR A 257 8.03 -0.87 -27.55
N VAL A 258 9.02 -0.14 -27.03
CA VAL A 258 10.34 0.06 -27.65
C VAL A 258 11.28 -1.09 -27.33
N THR A 259 11.54 -1.34 -26.05
CA THR A 259 12.48 -2.40 -25.64
C THR A 259 11.83 -3.77 -25.70
N LYS A 260 10.50 -3.83 -25.49
CA LYS A 260 9.73 -5.06 -25.32
C LYS A 260 10.36 -5.99 -24.29
N ASP A 261 10.93 -5.42 -23.23
CA ASP A 261 11.47 -6.17 -22.12
C ASP A 261 10.31 -6.67 -21.23
N PRO A 262 10.08 -7.99 -21.11
CA PRO A 262 9.01 -8.52 -20.28
C PRO A 262 9.16 -8.18 -18.79
N GLU A 263 10.37 -7.86 -18.30
CA GLU A 263 10.59 -7.43 -16.91
C GLU A 263 10.15 -5.99 -16.66
N LEU A 264 10.03 -5.19 -17.71
CA LEU A 264 9.61 -3.80 -17.64
C LEU A 264 8.09 -3.61 -17.82
N LEU A 265 7.35 -4.71 -17.94
CA LEU A 265 5.89 -4.78 -17.85
C LEU A 265 5.45 -4.68 -16.39
N THR A 266 5.67 -3.51 -15.80
CA THR A 266 5.39 -3.24 -14.39
C THR A 266 4.00 -2.66 -14.19
N ILE A 267 3.41 -2.96 -13.04
CA ILE A 267 2.12 -2.43 -12.61
C ILE A 267 2.28 -1.62 -11.31
N GLY A 268 1.32 -0.75 -11.06
CA GLY A 268 1.18 0.00 -9.81
C GLY A 268 -0.30 0.27 -9.56
N VAL A 269 -0.68 0.40 -8.29
CA VAL A 269 -2.06 0.63 -7.88
C VAL A 269 -2.10 1.79 -6.90
N GLY A 270 -3.19 2.56 -6.93
CA GLY A 270 -3.38 3.67 -6.02
C GLY A 270 -4.84 3.78 -5.61
N THR A 271 -5.09 3.81 -4.30
CA THR A 271 -6.39 4.13 -3.73
C THR A 271 -6.38 5.48 -3.04
N HIS A 272 -7.42 6.29 -3.29
CA HIS A 272 -7.62 7.57 -2.63
C HIS A 272 -9.05 8.09 -2.82
N LEU A 273 -9.54 8.94 -1.91
CA LEU A 273 -10.85 9.61 -2.07
C LEU A 273 -10.89 10.59 -3.25
N ASP A 274 -9.74 11.15 -3.60
CA ASP A 274 -9.50 11.97 -4.78
C ASP A 274 -8.93 11.09 -5.91
N PRO A 275 -9.66 10.89 -7.02
CA PRO A 275 -9.23 10.01 -8.11
C PRO A 275 -7.95 10.48 -8.80
N GLU A 276 -7.64 11.78 -8.82
CA GLU A 276 -6.37 12.26 -9.38
C GLU A 276 -5.19 11.78 -8.54
N ILE A 277 -5.31 11.84 -7.21
CA ILE A 277 -4.28 11.32 -6.30
C ILE A 277 -4.14 9.80 -6.43
N ALA A 278 -5.26 9.06 -6.57
CA ALA A 278 -5.24 7.63 -6.84
C ALA A 278 -4.45 7.30 -8.12
N ALA A 279 -4.69 8.04 -9.21
CA ALA A 279 -3.94 7.89 -10.45
C ALA A 279 -2.45 8.27 -10.31
N ILE A 280 -2.11 9.36 -9.60
CA ILE A 280 -0.72 9.76 -9.32
C ILE A 280 0.02 8.64 -8.59
N ARG A 281 -0.59 8.04 -7.56
CA ARG A 281 -0.02 6.93 -6.79
C ARG A 281 0.27 5.73 -7.68
N ALA A 282 -0.71 5.30 -8.48
CA ALA A 282 -0.55 4.17 -9.40
C ALA A 282 0.58 4.39 -10.41
N ILE A 283 0.64 5.57 -11.04
CA ILE A 283 1.66 5.90 -12.06
C ILE A 283 3.06 6.03 -11.44
N THR A 284 3.17 6.63 -10.24
CA THR A 284 4.46 6.77 -9.56
C THR A 284 4.98 5.45 -8.98
N GLU A 285 4.09 4.53 -8.62
CA GLU A 285 4.48 3.16 -8.24
C GLU A 285 5.01 2.37 -9.45
N VAL A 286 4.42 2.53 -10.64
CA VAL A 286 5.00 1.99 -11.88
C VAL A 286 6.44 2.50 -12.09
N ALA A 287 6.68 3.80 -11.91
CA ALA A 287 8.02 4.38 -12.03
C ALA A 287 9.00 3.80 -10.99
N GLN A 288 8.55 3.64 -9.75
CA GLN A 288 9.33 3.01 -8.68
C GLN A 288 9.71 1.56 -9.03
N SER A 289 8.75 0.77 -9.47
CA SER A 289 8.95 -0.64 -9.85
C SER A 289 10.01 -0.75 -10.94
N ARG A 290 9.88 0.02 -12.03
CA ARG A 290 10.87 0.02 -13.13
C ARG A 290 12.25 0.45 -12.68
N THR A 291 12.34 1.54 -11.91
CA THR A 291 13.60 2.06 -11.40
C THR A 291 14.29 1.04 -10.50
N THR A 292 13.53 0.35 -9.65
CA THR A 292 14.03 -0.69 -8.76
C THR A 292 14.53 -1.92 -9.52
N HIS A 293 13.80 -2.35 -10.56
CA HIS A 293 14.21 -3.42 -11.46
C HIS A 293 15.54 -3.08 -12.15
N LYS A 294 15.65 -1.89 -12.73
CA LYS A 294 16.88 -1.43 -13.41
C LYS A 294 18.05 -1.18 -12.44
N HIS A 295 17.77 -0.83 -11.19
CA HIS A 295 18.79 -0.70 -10.15
C HIS A 295 19.31 -2.09 -9.68
N GLY A 296 18.56 -3.18 -9.90
CA GLY A 296 18.98 -4.54 -9.58
C GLY A 296 18.83 -4.94 -8.10
N MET A 297 18.09 -4.17 -7.30
CA MET A 297 17.98 -4.36 -5.85
C MET A 297 16.85 -5.29 -5.39
N LYS A 298 15.90 -5.66 -6.27
CA LYS A 298 14.76 -6.53 -5.93
C LYS A 298 14.43 -7.52 -7.05
N ILE A 299 15.30 -8.51 -7.26
CA ILE A 299 15.02 -9.54 -8.25
C ILE A 299 15.07 -10.92 -7.62
N ASN A 300 13.91 -11.54 -7.47
CA ASN A 300 13.84 -12.98 -7.30
C ASN A 300 14.27 -13.62 -8.64
N ALA A 301 15.49 -14.15 -8.68
CA ALA A 301 16.09 -14.70 -9.89
C ALA A 301 15.24 -15.81 -10.56
N GLN A 302 14.43 -16.54 -9.80
CA GLN A 302 13.51 -17.53 -10.37
C GLN A 302 12.35 -16.86 -11.11
N LEU A 303 11.70 -15.87 -10.50
CA LEU A 303 10.62 -15.11 -11.15
C LEU A 303 11.12 -14.36 -12.38
N GLN A 304 12.33 -13.80 -12.31
CA GLN A 304 12.96 -13.13 -13.44
C GLN A 304 13.13 -14.09 -14.61
N LYS A 305 13.74 -15.26 -14.37
CA LYS A 305 13.96 -16.26 -15.40
C LYS A 305 12.64 -16.73 -16.02
N VAL A 306 11.60 -16.99 -15.22
CA VAL A 306 10.27 -17.37 -15.72
C VAL A 306 9.69 -16.27 -16.61
N THR A 307 9.81 -15.01 -16.21
CA THR A 307 9.32 -13.85 -16.97
C THR A 307 10.03 -13.70 -18.31
N GLN A 308 11.37 -13.83 -18.30
CA GLN A 308 12.19 -13.84 -19.51
C GLN A 308 11.83 -15.01 -20.44
N ASP A 309 11.69 -16.23 -19.90
CA ASP A 309 11.37 -17.44 -20.66
C ASP A 309 9.97 -17.36 -21.29
N MET A 310 9.00 -16.69 -20.65
CA MET A 310 7.68 -16.44 -21.21
C MET A 310 7.71 -15.44 -22.37
N GLY A 311 8.52 -14.37 -22.23
CA GLY A 311 8.64 -13.30 -23.22
C GLY A 311 7.47 -12.31 -23.22
N TYR A 312 7.73 -11.14 -23.80
CA TYR A 312 6.85 -9.97 -23.77
C TYR A 312 5.40 -10.24 -24.20
N GLU A 313 5.19 -10.80 -25.40
CA GLU A 313 3.83 -11.00 -25.93
C GLU A 313 3.01 -11.98 -25.09
N LYS A 314 3.67 -13.01 -24.51
CA LYS A 314 3.00 -14.00 -23.67
C LYS A 314 2.64 -13.42 -22.32
N ILE A 315 3.52 -12.62 -21.70
CA ILE A 315 3.25 -11.93 -20.43
C ILE A 315 2.05 -10.99 -20.59
N LYS A 316 1.98 -10.21 -21.66
CA LYS A 316 0.82 -9.36 -21.94
C LYS A 316 -0.46 -10.17 -22.11
N LYS A 317 -0.38 -11.29 -22.83
CA LYS A 317 -1.54 -12.17 -23.07
C LYS A 317 -2.08 -12.81 -21.80
N VAL A 318 -1.22 -13.23 -20.86
CA VAL A 318 -1.68 -13.82 -19.60
C VAL A 318 -2.18 -12.78 -18.61
N ASN A 319 -1.68 -11.54 -18.69
CA ASN A 319 -2.10 -10.41 -17.86
C ASN A 319 -3.10 -9.52 -18.62
N HIS A 320 -4.13 -10.14 -19.20
CA HIS A 320 -4.99 -9.47 -20.17
C HIS A 320 -5.84 -8.34 -19.55
N MET A 321 -6.17 -8.44 -18.25
CA MET A 321 -6.82 -7.35 -17.50
C MET A 321 -6.04 -6.03 -17.60
N TRP A 322 -4.71 -6.10 -17.57
CA TRP A 322 -3.80 -4.96 -17.54
C TRP A 322 -3.50 -4.41 -18.94
N PHE A 323 -3.20 -5.30 -19.89
CA PHE A 323 -2.71 -4.90 -21.22
C PHE A 323 -3.74 -5.02 -22.35
N GLY A 324 -4.89 -5.66 -22.08
CA GLY A 324 -6.01 -5.73 -23.03
C GLY A 324 -6.88 -4.47 -22.98
N GLU A 325 -7.67 -4.25 -24.02
CA GLU A 325 -8.67 -3.18 -24.03
C GLU A 325 -9.90 -3.56 -23.22
N ASN A 326 -10.42 -2.62 -22.42
CA ASN A 326 -11.73 -2.74 -21.82
C ASN A 326 -12.77 -2.07 -22.74
N PRO A 327 -13.91 -2.71 -23.05
CA PRO A 327 -14.95 -2.10 -23.89
C PRO A 327 -15.56 -0.84 -23.25
N LYS A 328 -15.52 -0.71 -21.92
CA LYS A 328 -15.97 0.48 -21.20
C LYS A 328 -14.79 1.43 -20.99
N LYS A 329 -14.97 2.69 -21.36
CA LYS A 329 -14.03 3.78 -21.11
C LYS A 329 -14.70 4.86 -20.29
N ILE A 330 -14.00 5.38 -19.29
CA ILE A 330 -14.45 6.49 -18.45
C ILE A 330 -13.37 7.57 -18.40
N TYR A 331 -13.75 8.80 -18.09
CA TYR A 331 -12.77 9.86 -17.82
C TYR A 331 -12.49 9.91 -16.32
N LEU A 332 -11.23 10.13 -15.94
CA LEU A 332 -10.78 10.28 -14.56
C LEU A 332 -11.56 11.40 -13.85
N GLU A 333 -11.82 12.49 -14.58
CA GLU A 333 -12.55 13.67 -14.09
C GLU A 333 -14.05 13.42 -13.87
N ASP A 334 -14.59 12.32 -14.41
CA ASP A 334 -15.98 11.92 -14.20
C ASP A 334 -16.12 11.02 -12.94
N ILE A 335 -15.01 10.59 -12.32
CA ILE A 335 -15.01 9.85 -11.04
C ILE A 335 -15.22 10.85 -9.90
N PRO A 336 -16.19 10.63 -8.98
CA PRO A 336 -16.44 11.57 -7.88
C PRO A 336 -15.26 11.69 -6.92
N ASP A 337 -14.78 12.92 -6.69
CA ASP A 337 -13.89 13.25 -5.57
C ASP A 337 -14.70 13.31 -4.27
N LYS A 338 -14.35 12.45 -3.33
CA LYS A 338 -14.96 12.36 -1.99
C LYS A 338 -14.07 12.94 -0.89
N SER A 339 -12.94 13.54 -1.25
CA SER A 339 -11.99 14.09 -0.29
C SER A 339 -12.51 15.39 0.35
N THR A 340 -12.19 15.57 1.62
CA THR A 340 -12.55 16.76 2.41
C THR A 340 -11.32 17.64 2.67
N ASP A 341 -11.46 18.70 3.46
CA ASP A 341 -10.33 19.54 3.89
C ASP A 341 -9.57 19.00 5.12
N TYR A 342 -10.07 17.94 5.76
CA TYR A 342 -9.55 17.46 7.04
C TYR A 342 -9.27 15.96 7.00
N VAL A 343 -8.19 15.52 7.68
CA VAL A 343 -7.82 14.09 7.68
C VAL A 343 -8.86 13.25 8.42
N LEU A 344 -9.37 13.74 9.55
CA LEU A 344 -10.38 13.04 10.33
C LEU A 344 -11.68 12.86 9.55
N ASP A 345 -12.16 13.91 8.88
CA ASP A 345 -13.38 13.85 8.08
C ASP A 345 -13.24 12.84 6.92
N ASP A 346 -12.04 12.70 6.33
CA ASP A 346 -11.78 11.64 5.34
C ASP A 346 -11.81 10.23 5.95
N ILE A 347 -11.30 10.05 7.18
CA ILE A 347 -11.44 8.78 7.90
C ILE A 347 -12.92 8.45 8.07
N GLU A 348 -13.74 9.42 8.47
CA GLU A 348 -15.19 9.22 8.63
C GLU A 348 -15.87 8.81 7.31
N VAL A 349 -15.48 9.42 6.18
CA VAL A 349 -15.96 9.04 4.84
C VAL A 349 -15.58 7.59 4.50
N VAL A 350 -14.34 7.18 4.77
CA VAL A 350 -13.86 5.82 4.49
C VAL A 350 -14.53 4.80 5.40
N LEU A 351 -14.66 5.09 6.70
CA LEU A 351 -15.37 4.24 7.66
C LEU A 351 -16.83 4.05 7.26
N GLN A 352 -17.52 5.09 6.82
CA GLN A 352 -18.89 4.98 6.34
C GLN A 352 -18.97 4.09 5.08
N ALA A 353 -18.02 4.24 4.14
CA ALA A 353 -17.97 3.42 2.94
C ALA A 353 -17.75 1.93 3.26
N LEU A 354 -16.87 1.62 4.22
CA LEU A 354 -16.65 0.25 4.71
C LEU A 354 -17.91 -0.30 5.40
N MET A 355 -18.58 0.50 6.23
CA MET A 355 -19.84 0.11 6.87
C MET A 355 -20.94 -0.18 5.84
N ASP A 356 -21.09 0.68 4.82
CA ASP A 356 -22.08 0.52 3.75
C ASP A 356 -21.80 -0.72 2.88
N ALA A 357 -20.53 -1.11 2.73
CA ALA A 357 -20.10 -2.34 2.07
C ALA A 357 -20.24 -3.60 2.95
N GLY A 358 -20.67 -3.46 4.21
CA GLY A 358 -20.96 -4.57 5.11
C GLY A 358 -19.77 -5.04 5.96
N PHE A 359 -18.72 -4.23 6.09
CA PHE A 359 -17.66 -4.51 7.06
C PHE A 359 -18.14 -4.16 8.47
N ASP A 360 -18.13 -5.14 9.38
CA ASP A 360 -18.63 -4.99 10.76
C ASP A 360 -17.57 -4.50 11.76
N GLN A 361 -16.29 -4.49 11.36
CA GLN A 361 -15.15 -4.11 12.20
C GLN A 361 -14.06 -3.42 11.39
N VAL A 362 -13.47 -2.37 11.97
CA VAL A 362 -12.21 -1.75 11.51
C VAL A 362 -11.31 -1.60 12.73
N ILE A 363 -10.10 -2.12 12.68
CA ILE A 363 -9.21 -2.22 13.84
C ILE A 363 -7.90 -1.47 13.56
N CYS A 364 -7.50 -0.60 14.48
CA CYS A 364 -6.20 0.06 14.47
C CYS A 364 -5.38 -0.45 15.66
N ALA A 365 -4.21 -1.03 15.40
CA ALA A 365 -3.29 -1.54 16.41
C ALA A 365 -2.18 -0.53 16.72
#